data_AF-A0A7C6JEQ4-F1
#
_entry.id   AF-A0A7C6JEQ4-F1
#
_cell.length_a   1.000
_cell.length_b   1.000
_cell.length_c   1.000
_cell.angle_alpha   90.00
_cell.angle_beta   90.00
_cell.angle_gamma   90.00
#
_symmetry.space_group_name_H-M   'P 1'
#
loop_
_entity.id
_entity.type
_entity.pdbx_description
1 polymer ?
#
loop_
_entity_poly.entity_id
_entity_poly.type
_entity_poly.pdbx_seq_one_letter_code
_entity_poly.pdbx_strand_id
1 'polypeptide(L)' 'MEDKQKRDLDQLDFRLILAFTNAYGNLYRKGLLTEEQLDQVSFLLDNYQNYSAAELESKLKEIFPDT' A
#
# COMPACT_ATOMS: atom_id res chain seq x y z
N MET A 1 -3.96 -10.47 -28.19
CA MET A 1 -4.97 -10.29 -27.11
C MET A 1 -4.32 -10.07 -25.74
N GLU A 2 -2.99 -10.08 -25.62
CA GLU A 2 -2.24 -9.92 -24.36
C GLU A 2 -2.22 -8.48 -23.79
N ASP A 3 -2.52 -7.47 -24.60
CA ASP A 3 -2.35 -6.06 -24.24
C ASP A 3 -3.46 -5.48 -23.34
N LYS A 4 -4.62 -6.14 -23.32
CA LYS A 4 -5.79 -5.70 -22.54
C LYS A 4 -5.67 -6.10 -21.08
N GLN A 5 -5.17 -7.31 -20.82
CA GLN A 5 -5.05 -7.91 -19.49
C GLN A 5 -4.00 -7.20 -18.63
N LYS A 6 -2.90 -6.71 -19.23
CA LYS A 6 -1.87 -5.91 -18.55
C LYS A 6 -2.39 -4.55 -18.08
N ARG A 7 -3.19 -3.87 -18.93
CA ARG A 7 -3.80 -2.57 -18.61
C ARG A 7 -4.87 -2.64 -17.53
N ASP A 8 -5.64 -3.73 -17.49
CA ASP A 8 -6.63 -3.96 -16.43
C ASP A 8 -5.95 -4.20 -15.07
N LEU A 9 -4.80 -4.89 -15.06
CA LEU A 9 -3.97 -5.07 -13.85
C LEU A 9 -3.36 -3.73 -13.40
N ASP A 10 -2.80 -2.93 -14.31
CA ASP A 10 -2.26 -1.60 -14.00
C ASP A 10 -3.34 -0.64 -13.42
N GLN A 11 -4.57 -0.69 -13.95
CA GLN A 11 -5.68 0.13 -13.43
C GLN A 11 -6.20 -0.37 -12.08
N LEU A 12 -6.20 -1.69 -11.84
CA LEU A 12 -6.57 -2.27 -10.56
C LEU A 12 -5.55 -1.86 -9.48
N ASP A 13 -4.26 -1.98 -9.79
CA ASP A 13 -3.16 -1.59 -8.91
C ASP A 13 -3.20 -0.09 -8.58
N PHE A 14 -3.45 0.76 -9.57
CA PHE A 14 -3.55 2.21 -9.35
C PHE A 14 -4.71 2.59 -8.42
N ARG A 15 -5.88 1.94 -8.58
CA ARG A 15 -7.03 2.16 -7.67
C ARG A 15 -6.75 1.66 -6.27
N LEU A 16 -6.01 0.56 -6.14
CA LEU A 16 -5.62 -0.01 -4.86
C LEU A 16 -4.65 0.94 -4.12
N ILE A 17 -3.63 1.44 -4.82
CA ILE A 17 -2.69 2.43 -4.27
C ILE A 17 -3.44 3.68 -3.83
N LEU A 18 -4.33 4.23 -4.66
CA LEU A 18 -5.16 5.39 -4.31
C LEU A 18 -6.03 5.17 -3.06
N ALA A 19 -6.63 3.98 -2.94
CA ALA A 19 -7.43 3.64 -1.77
C ALA A 19 -6.56 3.58 -0.50
N PHE A 20 -5.37 2.98 -0.60
CA PHE A 20 -4.43 2.92 0.50
C PHE A 20 -3.89 4.30 0.89
N THR A 21 -3.42 5.12 -0.06
CA THR A 21 -2.95 6.48 0.19
C THR A 21 -4.03 7.32 0.89
N ASN A 22 -5.29 7.21 0.46
CA ASN A 22 -6.41 7.90 1.10
C ASN A 22 -6.69 7.39 2.51
N ALA A 23 -6.68 6.07 2.72
CA ALA A 23 -6.92 5.46 4.03
C ALA A 23 -5.83 5.86 5.03
N TYR A 24 -4.56 5.64 4.70
CA TYR A 24 -3.44 5.93 5.57
C TYR A 24 -3.24 7.43 5.78
N GLY A 25 -3.44 8.27 4.75
CA GLY A 25 -3.43 9.72 4.91
C GLY A 25 -4.57 10.26 5.78
N ASN A 26 -5.70 9.55 5.88
CA ASN A 26 -6.77 9.90 6.81
C ASN A 26 -6.45 9.46 8.24
N LEU A 27 -5.83 8.28 8.41
CA LEU A 27 -5.37 7.80 9.72
C LEU A 27 -4.29 8.70 10.31
N TYR A 28 -3.33 9.14 9.51
CA TYR A 28 -2.32 10.14 9.91
C TYR A 28 -2.96 11.47 10.33
N ARG A 29 -3.89 12.00 9.53
CA ARG A 29 -4.61 13.24 9.88
C ARG A 29 -5.42 13.13 11.18
N LYS A 30 -5.84 11.93 11.56
CA LYS A 30 -6.54 11.65 12.82
C LYS A 30 -5.59 11.41 14.00
N GLY A 31 -4.27 11.44 13.80
CA GLY A 31 -3.27 11.13 14.81
C GLY A 31 -3.23 9.66 15.20
N LEU A 32 -3.83 8.77 14.39
CA LEU A 32 -3.85 7.33 14.62
C LEU A 32 -2.62 6.62 14.05
N LEU A 33 -1.81 7.35 13.27
CA LEU A 33 -0.55 6.92 12.72
C LEU A 33 0.50 7.98 12.94
N THR A 34 1.73 7.54 13.20
CA THR A 34 2.89 8.43 13.18
C THR A 34 3.29 8.76 11.73
N GLU A 35 4.08 9.82 11.55
CA GLU A 35 4.69 10.16 10.27
C GLU A 35 5.59 9.02 9.77
N GLU A 36 6.34 8.40 10.68
CA GLU A 36 7.21 7.25 10.37
C GLU A 36 6.42 6.05 9.83
N GLN A 37 5.27 5.73 10.43
CA GLN A 37 4.40 4.65 9.92
C GLN A 37 3.82 4.98 8.54
N LEU A 38 3.45 6.25 8.30
CA LEU A 38 2.95 6.69 7.00
C LEU A 38 4.04 6.61 5.92
N ASP A 39 5.27 6.99 6.23
CA ASP A 39 6.41 6.93 5.32
C ASP A 39 6.77 5.49 4.98
N GLN A 40 6.76 4.58 5.96
CA GLN A 40 7.01 3.16 5.74
C GLN A 40 5.94 2.52 4.83
N VAL A 41 4.66 2.85 5.03
CA VAL A 41 3.58 2.41 4.15
C VAL A 41 3.74 2.97 2.74
N SER A 42 4.08 4.25 2.61
CA SER A 42 4.26 4.89 1.30
C SER A 42 5.41 4.23 0.53
N PHE A 43 6.53 3.98 1.19
CA PHE A 43 7.65 3.23 0.62
C PHE A 43 7.26 1.82 0.19
N LEU A 44 6.44 1.12 0.99
CA LEU A 44 5.95 -0.21 0.67
C LEU A 44 5.09 -0.22 -0.60
N LEU A 45 4.20 0.77 -0.72
CA LEU A 45 3.30 0.92 -1.88
C LEU A 45 4.06 1.34 -3.14
N ASP A 46 5.09 2.18 -3.04
CA ASP A 46 5.93 2.54 -4.18
C ASP A 46 6.72 1.35 -4.73
N ASN A 47 6.96 0.35 -3.89
CA ASN A 47 7.75 -0.84 -4.21
C ASN A 47 6.92 -2.13 -4.27
N TYR A 48 5.58 -2.04 -4.29
CA TYR A 48 4.69 -3.21 -4.14
C TYR A 48 4.94 -4.32 -5.17
N GLN A 49 5.34 -3.97 -6.40
CA GLN A 49 5.64 -4.91 -7.47
C GLN A 49 6.84 -5.82 -7.17
N ASN A 50 7.70 -5.42 -6.23
CA ASN A 50 8.87 -6.18 -5.81
C ASN A 50 8.56 -7.21 -4.72
N TYR A 51 7.32 -7.25 -4.22
CA TYR A 51 6.91 -8.09 -3.11
C TYR A 51 5.82 -9.06 -3.54
N SER A 52 5.89 -10.29 -3.04
CA SER A 52 4.74 -11.19 -3.03
C SER A 52 3.69 -10.69 -2.03
N ALA A 53 2.45 -11.16 -2.17
CA ALA A 53 1.36 -10.82 -1.26
C ALA A 53 1.71 -11.14 0.21
N ALA A 54 2.41 -12.25 0.46
CA ALA A 54 2.83 -12.65 1.80
C ALA A 54 3.91 -11.73 2.39
N GLU A 55 4.84 -11.25 1.57
CA GLU A 55 5.88 -10.30 1.99
C GLU A 55 5.28 -8.93 2.29
N LEU A 56 4.34 -8.47 1.46
CA LEU A 56 3.56 -7.24 1.70
C LEU A 56 2.81 -7.31 3.03
N GLU A 57 2.13 -8.42 3.31
CA GLU A 57 1.41 -8.63 4.57
C GLU A 57 2.35 -8.63 5.78
N SER A 58 3.50 -9.32 5.67
CA SER A 58 4.50 -9.36 6.74
C SER A 58 5.06 -7.97 7.04
N LYS A 59 5.41 -7.20 6.00
CA LYS A 59 5.92 -5.83 6.17
C LYS A 59 4.86 -4.89 6.72
N LEU A 60 3.60 -5.03 6.33
CA LEU A 60 2.50 -4.27 6.96
C LEU A 60 2.40 -4.61 8.46
N LYS A 61 2.51 -5.88 8.86
CA LYS A 61 2.51 -6.25 10.29
C LYS A 61 3.71 -5.66 11.06
N GLU A 62 4.86 -5.49 10.42
CA GLU A 62 6.02 -4.81 11.03
C GLU A 62 5.74 -3.32 11.28
N ILE A 63 5.01 -2.65 10.37
CA ILE A 63 4.63 -1.24 10.51
C ILE A 63 3.52 -1.05 11.56
N PHE A 64 2.65 -2.06 11.72
CA PHE A 64 1.50 -2.07 12.62
C PHE A 64 1.54 -3.26 13.60
N PRO A 65 2.52 -3.30 14.53
CA PRO A 65 2.76 -4.47 15.38
C PRO A 65 1.67 -4.73 16.45
N ASP A 66 0.79 -3.77 16.71
CA ASP A 66 -0.19 -3.77 17.81
C ASP A 66 -1.66 -3.80 17.34
N THR A 67 -1.95 -4.38 16.18
CA THR A 67 -3.34 -4.56 15.70
C THR A 67 -3.87 -5.98 15.91
#